data_AF-A0A1J1LSI2-F1
#
_entry.id   AF-A0A1J1LSI2-F1
#
_cell.length_a   1.000
_cell.length_b   1.000
_cell.length_c   1.000
_cell.angle_alpha   90.00
_cell.angle_beta   90.00
_cell.angle_gamma   90.00
#
_symmetry.space_group_name_H-M   'P 1'
#
loop_
_entity.id
_entity.type
_entity.pdbx_description
1 polymer ?
#
loop_
_entity_poly.entity_id
_entity_poly.type
_entity_poly.pdbx_seq_one_letter_code
_entity_poly.pdbx_strand_id
1 'polypeptide(L)'
;MVLPSLIFRWNRNKTRLLIGVSLGLICLSVGLVGLMNAQKPNLATWQSATVAAPQELLRLVVRQNYPVAENATTLKQIQVLPISTQSKPLYVFDFRSPDLCGRGGCLFAVYTATGKSVLRLLLSPLSSLNVPLFSVSSQTLSGYPCLVISQPISQNQSNQLFSSILNKGGNSQSLISQNLYCYSREEFTLFNHWITEHRS
;
A
#
# COMPACT_ATOMS: atom_id res chain seq x y z
N MET A 1 40.95 9.52 -71.52
CA MET A 1 39.65 9.95 -70.95
C MET A 1 39.10 8.78 -70.13
N VAL A 2 39.13 8.88 -68.80
CA VAL A 2 38.71 7.81 -67.88
C VAL A 2 37.42 8.24 -67.19
N LEU A 3 36.41 7.37 -67.21
CA LEU A 3 35.06 7.59 -66.68
C LEU A 3 35.02 7.70 -65.14
N PRO A 4 34.41 8.75 -64.54
CA PRO A 4 34.26 8.89 -63.08
C PRO A 4 32.91 8.42 -62.52
N SER A 5 32.10 7.65 -63.26
CA SER A 5 30.70 7.40 -62.89
C SER A 5 30.43 6.22 -61.94
N LEU A 6 31.43 5.40 -61.61
CA LEU A 6 31.22 4.16 -60.82
C LEU A 6 31.42 4.30 -59.30
N ILE A 7 32.10 5.34 -58.82
CA ILE A 7 32.40 5.51 -57.38
C ILE A 7 31.18 6.05 -56.60
N PHE A 8 30.25 6.72 -57.29
CA PHE A 8 29.14 7.43 -56.64
C PHE A 8 27.96 6.54 -56.22
N ARG A 9 27.88 5.30 -56.74
CA ARG A 9 26.75 4.38 -56.49
C ARG A 9 27.01 3.44 -55.30
N TRP A 10 28.27 3.14 -54.98
CA TRP A 10 28.68 2.29 -53.85
C TRP A 10 28.50 2.97 -52.48
N ASN A 11 28.57 4.31 -52.43
CA ASN A 11 28.48 5.08 -51.18
C ASN A 11 27.02 5.22 -50.66
N ARG A 12 26.03 5.12 -51.56
CA ARG A 12 24.61 5.37 -51.26
C ARG A 12 23.93 4.21 -50.52
N ASN A 13 24.38 2.98 -50.75
CA ASN A 13 23.85 1.79 -50.08
C ASN A 13 24.41 1.65 -48.65
N LYS A 14 25.68 2.03 -48.44
CA LYS A 14 26.32 2.05 -47.12
C LYS A 14 25.71 3.11 -46.19
N THR A 15 25.40 4.29 -46.72
CA THR A 15 24.70 5.35 -45.95
C THR A 15 23.29 4.95 -45.55
N ARG A 16 22.52 4.30 -46.45
CA ARG A 16 21.18 3.78 -46.11
C ARG A 16 21.21 2.69 -45.03
N LEU A 17 22.22 1.82 -45.07
CA LEU A 17 22.38 0.74 -44.09
C LEU A 17 22.78 1.28 -42.71
N LEU A 18 23.66 2.29 -42.66
CA LEU A 18 24.05 2.96 -41.40
C LEU A 18 22.88 3.72 -40.75
N ILE A 19 22.04 4.40 -41.54
CA ILE A 19 20.84 5.09 -41.03
C ILE A 19 19.81 4.09 -40.49
N GLY A 20 19.62 2.96 -41.17
CA GLY A 20 18.70 1.91 -40.71
C GLY A 20 19.13 1.31 -39.37
N VAL A 21 20.43 1.03 -39.21
CA VAL A 21 20.98 0.47 -37.97
C VAL A 21 20.89 1.47 -36.82
N SER A 22 21.16 2.76 -37.06
CA SER A 22 21.05 3.78 -36.01
C SER A 22 19.61 4.00 -35.56
N LEU A 23 18.64 4.04 -36.47
CA LEU A 23 17.21 4.14 -36.11
C LEU A 23 16.72 2.91 -35.33
N GLY A 24 17.17 1.72 -35.71
CA GLY A 24 16.82 0.47 -35.02
C GLY A 24 17.34 0.45 -33.57
N LEU A 25 18.58 0.90 -33.36
CA LEU A 25 19.19 0.99 -32.02
C LEU A 25 18.49 2.02 -31.12
N ILE A 26 18.04 3.15 -31.68
CA ILE A 26 17.30 4.18 -30.93
C ILE A 26 15.90 3.66 -30.54
N CYS A 27 15.21 2.95 -31.42
CA CYS A 27 13.91 2.37 -31.07
C CYS A 27 14.02 1.31 -29.97
N LEU A 28 15.08 0.49 -30.00
CA LEU A 28 15.33 -0.51 -28.97
C LEU A 28 15.60 0.12 -27.59
N SER A 29 16.39 1.20 -27.53
CA SER A 29 16.70 1.86 -26.26
C SER A 29 15.48 2.56 -25.65
N VAL A 30 14.63 3.19 -26.45
CA VAL A 30 13.38 3.80 -25.97
C VAL A 30 12.38 2.73 -25.48
N GLY A 31 12.29 1.59 -26.18
CA GLY A 31 11.45 0.46 -25.77
C GLY A 31 11.87 -0.14 -24.42
N LEU A 32 13.18 -0.30 -24.19
CA LEU A 32 13.71 -0.81 -22.92
C LEU A 32 13.45 0.15 -21.75
N VAL A 33 13.60 1.47 -21.94
CA VAL A 33 13.31 2.47 -20.88
C VAL A 33 11.82 2.52 -20.53
N GLY A 34 10.93 2.27 -21.50
CA GLY A 34 9.49 2.14 -21.26
C GLY A 34 9.13 0.95 -20.37
N LEU A 35 9.76 -0.21 -20.59
CA LEU A 35 9.53 -1.42 -19.80
C LEU A 35 10.12 -1.34 -18.39
N MET A 36 11.25 -0.66 -18.20
CA MET A 36 11.87 -0.49 -16.87
C MET A 36 11.13 0.49 -15.95
N ASN A 37 10.22 1.31 -16.48
CA ASN A 37 9.37 2.20 -15.68
C ASN A 37 8.02 1.57 -15.29
N ALA A 38 7.72 0.36 -15.77
CA ALA A 38 6.58 -0.39 -15.27
C ALA A 38 6.93 -0.98 -13.90
N GLN A 39 6.16 -0.57 -12.88
CA GLN A 39 6.12 -1.16 -11.54
C GLN A 39 7.28 -0.77 -10.59
N LYS A 40 7.38 0.52 -10.24
CA LYS A 40 7.75 0.82 -8.84
C LYS A 40 6.54 0.48 -7.97
N PRO A 41 6.64 -0.45 -7.00
CA PRO A 41 5.58 -0.61 -6.01
C PRO A 41 5.44 0.74 -5.30
N ASN A 42 4.27 1.36 -5.43
CA ASN A 42 3.94 2.53 -4.64
C ASN A 42 4.00 2.10 -3.18
N LEU A 43 5.09 2.43 -2.50
CA LEU A 43 5.19 2.35 -1.05
C LEU A 43 4.14 3.33 -0.52
N ALA A 44 2.97 2.82 -0.16
CA ALA A 44 1.93 3.62 0.43
C ALA A 44 2.52 4.30 1.69
N THR A 45 2.50 5.62 1.72
CA THR A 45 3.00 6.43 2.84
C THR A 45 1.86 7.20 3.48
N TRP A 46 1.95 7.40 4.79
CA TRP A 46 0.99 8.23 5.52
C TRP A 46 1.11 9.68 5.08
N GLN A 47 -0.01 10.29 4.75
CA GLN A 47 -0.09 11.67 4.27
C GLN A 47 -1.26 12.39 4.95
N SER A 48 -1.29 13.71 4.85
CA SER A 48 -2.44 14.48 5.33
C SER A 48 -3.69 14.11 4.52
N ALA A 49 -4.80 13.83 5.22
CA ALA A 49 -6.04 13.45 4.58
C ALA A 49 -6.61 14.54 3.67
N THR A 50 -6.35 15.82 3.97
CA THR A 50 -6.78 16.95 3.13
C THR A 50 -6.04 17.03 1.79
N VAL A 51 -4.91 16.33 1.65
CA VAL A 51 -4.09 16.31 0.43
C VAL A 51 -4.32 15.04 -0.38
N ALA A 52 -4.41 13.89 0.30
CA ALA A 52 -4.35 12.58 -0.36
C ALA A 52 -5.72 11.89 -0.54
N ALA A 53 -6.76 12.31 0.19
CA ALA A 53 -8.11 11.75 0.04
C ALA A 53 -9.02 12.69 -0.79
N PRO A 54 -9.95 12.15 -1.60
CA PRO A 54 -10.99 12.95 -2.23
C PRO A 54 -11.78 13.74 -1.18
N GLN A 55 -12.06 15.02 -1.46
CA GLN A 55 -12.73 15.91 -0.51
C GLN A 55 -14.08 15.37 -0.02
N GLU A 56 -14.88 14.80 -0.94
CA GLU A 56 -16.17 14.20 -0.59
C GLU A 56 -16.02 12.96 0.31
N LEU A 57 -15.00 12.13 0.05
CA LEU A 57 -14.69 11.00 0.91
C LEU A 57 -14.31 11.48 2.32
N LEU A 58 -13.43 12.48 2.42
CA LEU A 58 -13.02 13.03 3.71
C LEU A 58 -14.22 13.59 4.50
N ARG A 59 -15.12 14.32 3.85
CA ARG A 59 -16.37 14.81 4.48
C ARG A 59 -17.23 13.66 5.02
N LEU A 60 -17.44 12.62 4.22
CA LEU A 60 -18.22 11.44 4.63
C LEU A 60 -17.58 10.75 5.84
N VAL A 61 -16.28 10.50 5.77
CA VAL A 61 -15.51 9.85 6.83
C VAL A 61 -15.59 10.63 8.13
N VAL A 62 -15.47 11.96 8.06
CA VAL A 62 -15.54 12.83 9.23
C VAL A 62 -16.94 12.83 9.82
N ARG A 63 -17.99 12.95 9.01
CA ARG A 63 -19.37 12.88 9.50
C ARG A 63 -19.68 11.55 10.19
N GLN A 64 -19.16 10.44 9.66
CA GLN A 64 -19.41 9.11 10.21
C GLN A 64 -18.66 8.82 11.51
N ASN A 65 -17.51 9.47 11.76
CA ASN A 65 -16.65 9.16 12.91
C ASN A 65 -16.50 10.33 13.90
N TYR A 66 -16.86 11.56 13.49
CA TYR A 66 -16.77 12.81 14.26
C TYR A 66 -18.00 13.72 14.02
N PRO A 67 -19.22 13.27 14.33
CA PRO A 67 -20.44 14.06 14.07
C PRO A 67 -20.47 15.39 14.85
N VAL A 68 -19.71 15.49 15.95
CA VAL A 68 -19.66 16.69 16.82
C VAL A 68 -18.51 17.64 16.46
N ALA A 69 -17.55 17.20 15.65
CA ALA A 69 -16.30 17.92 15.40
C ALA A 69 -16.01 18.12 13.90
N GLU A 70 -17.00 18.64 13.15
CA GLU A 70 -16.84 19.12 11.76
C GLU A 70 -16.01 20.44 11.71
N ASN A 71 -15.06 20.61 12.64
CA ASN A 71 -14.20 21.76 12.74
C ASN A 71 -12.94 21.54 11.88
N ALA A 72 -12.52 22.58 11.15
CA ALA A 72 -11.37 22.52 10.25
C ALA A 72 -10.05 22.06 10.91
N THR A 73 -9.93 22.21 12.23
CA THR A 73 -8.77 21.75 13.01
C THR A 73 -8.69 20.23 13.08
N THR A 74 -9.83 19.54 13.24
CA THR A 74 -9.88 18.07 13.31
C THR A 74 -9.48 17.46 11.97
N LEU A 75 -9.93 18.05 10.86
CA LEU A 75 -9.57 17.60 9.50
C LEU A 75 -8.07 17.61 9.24
N LYS A 76 -7.34 18.57 9.82
CA LYS A 76 -5.89 18.70 9.66
C LYS A 76 -5.11 17.63 10.43
N GLN A 77 -5.71 17.01 11.43
CA GLN A 77 -5.08 15.99 12.27
C GLN A 77 -5.24 14.57 11.70
N ILE A 78 -6.19 14.37 10.78
CA ILE A 78 -6.45 13.06 10.19
C ILE A 78 -5.35 12.75 9.16
N GLN A 79 -4.69 11.60 9.36
CA GLN A 79 -3.77 11.05 8.38
C GLN A 79 -4.48 9.98 7.54
N VAL A 80 -4.03 9.82 6.30
CA VAL A 80 -4.52 8.79 5.40
C VAL A 80 -3.36 8.06 4.75
N LEU A 81 -3.50 6.75 4.61
CA LEU A 81 -2.64 5.89 3.82
C LEU A 81 -3.41 5.52 2.55
N PRO A 82 -3.15 6.16 1.40
CA PRO A 82 -3.76 5.79 0.14
C PRO A 82 -3.12 4.51 -0.38
N ILE A 83 -3.93 3.47 -0.55
CA ILE A 83 -3.52 2.21 -1.15
C ILE A 83 -4.01 2.25 -2.60
N SER A 84 -3.10 2.66 -3.47
CA SER A 84 -3.37 2.76 -4.90
C SER A 84 -3.36 1.36 -5.51
N THR A 85 -4.52 0.93 -6.02
CA THR A 85 -4.65 -0.21 -6.90
C THR A 85 -5.10 0.31 -8.27
N GLN A 86 -4.77 -0.39 -9.36
CA GLN A 86 -5.03 0.11 -10.71
C GLN A 86 -6.52 0.40 -11.01
N SER A 87 -7.46 -0.17 -10.24
CA SER A 87 -8.90 -0.02 -10.50
C SER A 87 -9.77 0.24 -9.25
N LYS A 88 -9.29 0.00 -8.04
CA LYS A 88 -10.10 0.09 -6.81
C LYS A 88 -9.29 0.68 -5.65
N PRO A 89 -9.10 2.01 -5.60
CA PRO A 89 -8.32 2.65 -4.54
C PRO A 89 -8.99 2.46 -3.17
N LEU A 90 -8.15 2.27 -2.17
CA LEU A 90 -8.52 2.18 -0.76
C LEU A 90 -7.81 3.27 0.04
N TYR A 91 -8.43 3.69 1.13
CA TYR A 91 -7.92 4.74 2.01
C TYR A 91 -7.99 4.25 3.45
N VAL A 92 -6.84 4.09 4.09
CA VAL A 92 -6.79 3.81 5.54
C VAL A 92 -6.72 5.14 6.25
N PHE A 93 -7.75 5.50 7.01
CA PHE A 93 -7.78 6.69 7.83
C PHE A 93 -7.30 6.37 9.23
N ASP A 94 -6.41 7.22 9.70
CA ASP A 94 -5.86 7.21 11.04
C ASP A 94 -6.50 8.35 11.83
N PHE A 95 -7.22 7.96 12.87
CA PHE A 95 -7.93 8.86 13.76
C PHE A 95 -7.24 8.99 15.11
N ARG A 96 -5.91 9.01 15.12
CA ARG A 96 -5.10 9.40 16.29
C ARG A 96 -5.31 10.87 16.67
N SER A 97 -6.51 11.15 17.16
CA SER A 97 -6.86 12.37 17.87
C SER A 97 -7.04 12.02 19.34
N PRO A 98 -6.62 12.88 20.28
CA PRO A 98 -6.84 12.66 21.72
C PRO A 98 -8.29 12.31 22.07
N ASP A 99 -9.26 12.78 21.29
CA ASP A 99 -10.67 12.56 21.52
C ASP A 99 -11.16 11.15 21.12
N LEU A 100 -10.44 10.44 20.23
CA LEU A 100 -10.82 9.09 19.76
C LEU A 100 -9.86 7.97 20.17
N CYS A 101 -8.70 8.30 20.72
CA CYS A 101 -7.80 7.32 21.30
C CYS A 101 -8.23 7.00 22.74
N GLY A 102 -8.71 5.79 22.97
CA GLY A 102 -9.01 5.28 24.30
C GLY A 102 -7.85 4.45 24.88
N ARG A 103 -8.05 3.91 26.08
CA ARG A 103 -7.08 2.99 26.71
C ARG A 103 -6.81 1.72 25.88
N GLY A 104 -7.73 1.36 24.98
CA GLY A 104 -7.63 0.20 24.08
C GLY A 104 -6.91 0.49 22.75
N GLY A 105 -6.47 1.72 22.51
CA GLY A 105 -5.85 2.14 21.25
C GLY A 105 -6.66 3.21 20.51
N CYS A 106 -6.27 3.46 19.27
CA CYS A 106 -6.86 4.45 18.40
C CYS A 106 -7.62 3.77 17.26
N LEU A 107 -8.68 4.42 16.78
CA LEU A 107 -9.46 3.92 15.65
C LEU A 107 -8.68 4.08 14.35
N PHE A 108 -8.63 3.01 13.58
CA PHE A 108 -8.24 2.99 12.17
C PHE A 108 -9.40 2.44 11.36
N ALA A 109 -9.70 3.06 10.22
CA ALA A 109 -10.75 2.57 9.33
C ALA A 109 -10.34 2.62 7.87
N VAL A 110 -10.70 1.59 7.12
CA VAL A 110 -10.45 1.49 5.69
C VAL A 110 -11.73 1.82 4.95
N TYR A 111 -11.62 2.71 3.96
CA TYR A 111 -12.71 3.09 3.08
C TYR A 111 -12.35 2.84 1.62
N THR A 112 -13.37 2.49 0.85
CA THR A 112 -13.32 2.53 -0.62
C THR A 112 -13.45 3.99 -1.10
N ALA A 113 -13.06 4.25 -2.36
CA ALA A 113 -13.27 5.57 -2.97
C ALA A 113 -14.74 6.04 -2.99
N THR A 114 -15.71 5.13 -2.94
CA THR A 114 -17.14 5.48 -2.90
C THR A 114 -17.63 5.82 -1.50
N GLY A 115 -16.79 5.75 -0.47
CA GLY A 115 -17.15 6.07 0.91
C GLY A 115 -17.74 4.91 1.72
N LYS A 116 -17.74 3.69 1.19
CA LYS A 116 -18.07 2.49 1.97
C LYS A 116 -16.94 2.16 2.93
N SER A 117 -17.24 2.07 4.23
CA SER A 117 -16.33 1.53 5.25
C SER A 117 -16.24 0.02 5.09
N VAL A 118 -15.02 -0.51 5.03
CA VAL A 118 -14.76 -1.94 4.76
C VAL A 118 -13.86 -2.60 5.78
N LEU A 119 -13.32 -1.84 6.74
CA LEU A 119 -12.60 -2.35 7.91
C LEU A 119 -12.60 -1.27 8.98
N ARG A 120 -12.80 -1.64 10.24
CA ARG A 120 -12.64 -0.75 11.39
C ARG A 120 -11.98 -1.52 12.52
N LEU A 121 -10.86 -1.01 13.02
CA LEU A 121 -10.08 -1.67 14.06
C LEU A 121 -9.61 -0.65 15.09
N LEU A 122 -9.62 -1.06 16.36
CA LEU A 122 -8.94 -0.34 17.43
C LEU A 122 -7.54 -0.92 17.56
N LEU A 123 -6.53 -0.11 17.24
CA LEU A 123 -5.14 -0.54 17.20
C LEU A 123 -4.30 0.29 18.15
N SER A 124 -3.36 -0.37 18.82
CA SER A 124 -2.37 0.31 19.65
C SER A 124 -1.28 0.91 18.77
N PRO A 125 -0.84 2.16 19.04
CA PRO A 125 0.25 2.77 18.30
C PRO A 125 1.57 2.02 18.56
N LEU A 126 2.25 1.64 17.47
CA LEU A 126 3.59 1.06 17.51
C LEU A 126 4.61 2.20 17.66
N SER A 127 4.86 2.66 18.88
CA SER A 127 5.72 3.84 19.13
C SER A 127 7.23 3.54 19.10
N SER A 128 7.63 2.26 19.15
CA SER A 128 9.03 1.87 19.42
C SER A 128 9.61 0.83 18.45
N LEU A 129 8.83 0.35 17.48
CA LEU A 129 9.23 -0.72 16.57
C LEU A 129 9.23 -0.16 15.16
N ASN A 130 10.34 -0.32 14.42
CA ASN A 130 10.50 0.07 13.01
C ASN A 130 9.66 -0.82 12.05
N VAL A 131 8.46 -1.22 12.48
CA VAL A 131 7.55 -2.09 11.74
C VAL A 131 6.30 -1.28 11.42
N PRO A 132 5.89 -1.22 10.13
CA PRO A 132 4.70 -0.48 9.75
C PRO A 132 3.44 -1.14 10.33
N LEU A 133 2.54 -0.30 10.87
CA LEU A 133 1.23 -0.71 11.38
C LEU A 133 0.37 -1.35 10.29
N PHE A 134 0.37 -0.75 9.09
CA PHE A 134 -0.29 -1.25 7.91
C PHE A 134 0.72 -1.47 6.80
N SER A 135 0.65 -2.63 6.14
CA SER A 135 1.40 -2.92 4.92
C SER A 135 0.53 -3.67 3.93
N VAL A 136 0.86 -3.54 2.64
CA VAL A 136 0.11 -4.15 1.54
C VAL A 136 0.76 -5.48 1.22
N SER A 137 -0.01 -6.56 1.25
CA SER A 137 0.44 -7.90 0.81
C SER A 137 0.49 -7.97 -0.71
N SER A 138 1.35 -8.83 -1.25
CA SER A 138 1.33 -9.19 -2.68
C SER A 138 0.08 -9.99 -3.07
N GLN A 139 -0.62 -10.57 -2.08
CA GLN A 139 -1.85 -11.32 -2.30
C GLN A 139 -3.01 -10.37 -2.61
N THR A 140 -3.84 -10.75 -3.58
CA THR A 140 -5.04 -10.02 -3.98
C THR A 140 -6.24 -10.94 -3.94
N LEU A 141 -7.34 -10.48 -3.34
CA LEU A 141 -8.62 -11.21 -3.29
C LEU A 141 -9.74 -10.26 -3.67
N SER A 142 -10.69 -10.73 -4.51
CA SER A 142 -11.85 -9.93 -4.96
C SER A 142 -11.49 -8.59 -5.63
N GLY A 143 -10.29 -8.49 -6.19
CA GLY A 143 -9.75 -7.28 -6.82
C GLY A 143 -9.19 -6.24 -5.85
N TYR A 144 -8.97 -6.59 -4.57
CA TYR A 144 -8.30 -5.75 -3.58
C TYR A 144 -7.07 -6.47 -3.01
N PRO A 145 -5.96 -5.74 -2.75
CA PRO A 145 -4.82 -6.34 -2.08
C PRO A 145 -5.18 -6.63 -0.61
N CYS A 146 -4.66 -7.75 -0.10
CA CYS A 146 -4.77 -8.05 1.31
C CYS A 146 -3.89 -7.10 2.14
N LEU A 147 -4.33 -6.78 3.35
CA LEU A 147 -3.65 -5.89 4.28
C LEU A 147 -2.98 -6.71 5.39
N VAL A 148 -1.72 -6.43 5.65
CA VAL A 148 -1.01 -6.96 6.83
C VAL A 148 -1.02 -5.88 7.90
N ILE A 149 -1.59 -6.23 9.06
CA ILE A 149 -1.71 -5.34 10.20
C ILE A 149 -0.82 -5.85 11.32
N SER A 150 0.13 -5.02 11.74
CA SER A 150 1.10 -5.35 12.79
C SER A 150 0.63 -4.81 14.14
N GLN A 151 0.60 -5.63 15.18
CA GLN A 151 0.23 -5.21 16.55
C GLN A 151 1.14 -5.83 17.60
N PRO A 152 1.41 -5.14 18.72
CA PRO A 152 2.13 -5.74 19.83
C PRO A 152 1.32 -6.90 20.42
N ILE A 153 1.99 -8.02 20.74
CA ILE A 153 1.36 -9.14 21.43
C ILE A 153 1.09 -8.72 22.88
N SER A 154 -0.16 -8.85 23.34
CA SER A 154 -0.50 -8.56 24.73
C SER A 154 0.21 -9.51 25.68
N GLN A 155 0.55 -9.04 26.90
CA GLN A 155 1.26 -9.83 27.92
C GLN A 155 0.56 -11.17 28.26
N ASN A 156 -0.75 -11.28 28.05
CA ASN A 156 -1.48 -12.53 28.29
C ASN A 156 -1.24 -13.59 27.20
N GLN A 157 -1.10 -13.18 25.93
CA GLN A 157 -0.71 -14.09 24.84
C GLN A 157 0.79 -14.40 24.86
N SER A 158 1.59 -13.49 25.41
CA SER A 158 3.02 -13.69 25.50
C SER A 158 3.36 -14.85 26.44
N ASN A 159 2.60 -15.06 27.52
CA ASN A 159 2.87 -16.16 28.47
C ASN A 159 2.71 -17.56 27.86
N GLN A 160 1.87 -17.73 26.83
CA GLN A 160 1.73 -19.01 26.11
C GLN A 160 2.81 -19.21 25.03
N LEU A 161 3.33 -18.13 24.44
CA LEU A 161 4.46 -18.19 23.50
C LEU A 161 5.82 -18.28 24.23
N PHE A 162 5.91 -17.69 25.43
CA PHE A 162 7.12 -17.67 26.25
C PHE A 162 7.40 -19.00 26.94
N SER A 163 6.40 -19.85 27.20
CA SER A 163 6.63 -21.20 27.74
C SER A 163 7.36 -22.14 26.76
N SER A 164 7.34 -21.85 25.46
CA SER A 164 8.11 -22.60 24.44
C SER A 164 9.53 -22.07 24.19
N ILE A 165 9.92 -20.92 24.73
CA ILE A 165 11.16 -20.22 24.34
C ILE A 165 12.18 -20.07 25.49
N LEU A 166 11.78 -20.23 26.77
CA LEU A 166 12.71 -20.04 27.88
C LEU A 166 13.56 -21.27 28.20
N ASN A 167 14.63 -21.41 27.41
CA ASN A 167 15.91 -21.97 27.85
C ASN A 167 17.04 -21.04 27.35
N LYS A 168 16.98 -19.75 27.69
CA LYS A 168 18.10 -18.79 27.71
C LYS A 168 17.62 -17.43 28.19
N GLY A 169 18.30 -16.90 29.21
CA GLY A 169 18.08 -15.54 29.68
C GLY A 169 18.28 -14.52 28.55
N GLY A 170 17.31 -13.64 28.35
CA GLY A 170 17.36 -12.60 27.33
C GLY A 170 16.14 -11.69 27.38
N ASN A 171 16.39 -10.45 27.79
CA ASN A 171 15.74 -9.16 27.47
C ASN A 171 14.31 -9.24 26.90
N SER A 172 13.34 -8.63 27.60
CA SER A 172 11.94 -8.47 27.15
C SER A 172 11.83 -7.77 25.78
N GLN A 173 11.87 -8.55 24.70
CA GLN A 173 11.55 -8.08 23.37
C GLN A 173 10.02 -8.08 23.23
N SER A 174 9.46 -6.92 22.89
CA SER A 174 8.04 -6.80 22.54
C SER A 174 7.79 -7.59 21.25
N LEU A 175 7.10 -8.72 21.37
CA LEU A 175 6.73 -9.55 20.22
C LEU A 175 5.65 -8.83 19.40
N ILE A 176 5.74 -8.91 18.07
CA ILE A 176 4.77 -8.32 17.13
C ILE A 176 3.98 -9.45 16.48
N SER A 177 2.66 -9.37 16.53
CA SER A 177 1.75 -10.17 15.72
C SER A 177 1.50 -9.46 14.38
N GLN A 178 1.53 -10.21 13.29
CA GLN A 178 1.15 -9.75 11.96
C GLN A 178 -0.06 -10.54 11.49
N ASN A 179 -1.17 -9.85 11.28
CA ASN A 179 -2.44 -10.45 10.87
C ASN A 179 -2.77 -10.05 9.43
N LEU A 180 -3.11 -11.04 8.60
CA LEU A 180 -3.50 -10.83 7.21
C LEU A 180 -5.02 -10.68 7.11
N TYR A 181 -5.48 -9.58 6.51
CA TYR A 181 -6.87 -9.27 6.23
C TYR A 181 -7.10 -9.22 4.73
N CYS A 182 -8.11 -9.91 4.23
CA CYS A 182 -8.43 -9.95 2.80
C CYS A 182 -9.89 -9.56 2.56
N TYR A 183 -10.16 -8.93 1.41
CA TYR A 183 -11.49 -8.46 1.06
C TYR A 183 -12.39 -9.61 0.56
N SER A 184 -13.47 -9.86 1.30
CA SER A 184 -14.45 -10.91 1.03
C SER A 184 -15.83 -10.44 1.46
N ARG A 185 -16.87 -10.77 0.69
CA ARG A 185 -18.28 -10.45 1.03
C ARG A 185 -18.49 -9.02 1.51
N GLU A 186 -17.89 -8.09 0.79
CA GLU A 186 -18.01 -6.64 0.97
C GLU A 186 -17.16 -5.97 2.08
N GLU A 187 -16.37 -6.73 2.84
CA GLU A 187 -15.51 -6.21 3.90
C GLU A 187 -14.16 -6.93 3.99
N PHE A 188 -13.22 -6.41 4.78
CA PHE A 188 -11.95 -7.07 5.07
C PHE A 188 -12.09 -7.95 6.31
N THR A 189 -11.80 -9.24 6.16
CA THR A 189 -11.84 -10.23 7.25
C THR A 189 -10.47 -10.85 7.46
N LEU A 190 -10.21 -11.32 8.68
CA LEU A 190 -8.99 -12.07 8.99
C LEU A 190 -8.91 -13.32 8.11
N PHE A 191 -7.80 -13.50 7.40
CA PHE A 191 -7.64 -14.57 6.41
C PHE A 191 -7.80 -15.99 7.00
N ASN A 192 -7.36 -16.21 8.23
CA ASN A 192 -7.53 -17.50 8.91
C ASN A 192 -9.01 -17.86 9.13
N HIS A 193 -9.88 -16.86 9.31
CA HIS A 193 -11.33 -17.06 9.43
C HIS A 193 -11.98 -17.41 8.09
N TRP A 194 -11.43 -16.91 6.98
CA TRP A 194 -11.92 -17.18 5.63
C TRP A 194 -11.74 -18.66 5.23
N ILE A 195 -10.61 -19.28 5.59
CA ILE A 195 -10.32 -20.70 5.31
C ILE A 195 -11.32 -21.62 6.03
N THR A 196 -11.67 -21.30 7.28
CA THR A 196 -12.59 -22.14 8.07
C THR A 196 -14.02 -22.11 7.54
N GLU A 197 -14.46 -21.00 6.96
CA GLU A 197 -15.85 -20.83 6.50
C GLU A 197 -16.12 -21.42 5.11
N HIS A 198 -15.09 -21.65 4.29
CA HIS A 198 -15.24 -22.21 2.94
C HIS A 198 -14.82 -23.68 2.83
N ARG A 199 -14.58 -24.34 3.97
CA ARG A 199 -14.24 -25.77 4.04
C ARG A 199 -15.31 -26.63 4.73
N SER A 200 -16.36 -26.01 5.26
CA SER A 200 -17.58 -26.64 5.78
C SER A 200 -18.68 -26.62 4.74
#